data_AF-A0A9W6WMJ3-F1
#
_entry.id   AF-A0A9W6WMJ3-F1
#
_cell.length_a   1.000
_cell.length_b   1.000
_cell.length_c   1.000
_cell.angle_alpha   90.00
_cell.angle_beta   90.00
_cell.angle_gamma   90.00
#
_symmetry.space_group_name_H-M   'P 1'
#
loop_
_entity.id
_entity.type
_entity.pdbx_description
1 polymer ?
#
loop_
_entity_poly.entity_id
_entity_poly.type
_entity_poly.pdbx_seq_one_letter_code
_entity_poly.pdbx_strand_id
1 'polypeptide(L)'
;MLSSLSSSLPSPTVPTACSRLPHLNSFVVLTKKSSARRLARRRGSVASSSCSTASNSSDDESDASDLDGEDCCVAYESYAAVAKRSNLPAAARAHASLRWSDLQLSPNSTEISSLLAALRLKRRHTRDGEAIELAALELCFEFLTLEELRSAAQVCAAFHDVVASSEMLLAGLYSRQWREHMLPETYVTLPYRDQLALCAARRSDAVYELSTRSVVTHLPDGKYRVMNNSMLRNFDKGAVDSVRGAKKLPVLSCARALHKCISYYEVSLKGCGSVGLASVSDAATRNAYGFGSGEHVGWKGVSYGYHGNDGDFVFNDGAKPYGGEWGAFGPSWGRAQAQSENQEEDAPTFTVGCGLDADKHQVFFTLNGELVGPAPATVLPGDYAAAVSLHAFGDEAVINAGAAPFLFDIEGFCASS
;
A
#
# COMPACT_ATOMS: atom_id res chain seq x y z
N MET A 1 -0.19 30.14 -24.77
CA MET A 1 -0.69 28.94 -25.49
C MET A 1 0.41 27.89 -25.49
N LEU A 2 0.46 27.04 -24.48
CA LEU A 2 1.30 25.84 -24.44
C LEU A 2 0.45 24.76 -23.79
N SER A 3 0.02 23.80 -24.60
CA SER A 3 -0.78 22.64 -24.21
C SER A 3 0.14 21.53 -23.71
N SER A 4 0.12 21.24 -22.42
CA SER A 4 0.67 20.01 -21.86
C SER A 4 -0.37 18.89 -22.02
N LEU A 5 -0.08 17.94 -22.91
CA LEU A 5 -0.85 16.70 -23.07
C LEU A 5 -0.55 15.79 -21.86
N SER A 6 -1.47 15.72 -20.90
CA SER A 6 -1.48 14.70 -19.86
C SER A 6 -2.02 13.39 -20.45
N SER A 7 -1.20 12.36 -20.55
CA SER A 7 -1.67 11.01 -20.86
C SER A 7 -2.32 10.40 -19.62
N SER A 8 -3.65 10.36 -19.59
CA SER A 8 -4.42 9.67 -18.56
C SER A 8 -4.44 8.17 -18.83
N LEU A 9 -3.64 7.40 -18.09
CA LEU A 9 -3.86 5.96 -17.94
C LEU A 9 -4.94 5.73 -16.86
N PRO A 10 -5.74 4.65 -16.97
CA PRO A 10 -6.82 4.39 -16.02
C PRO A 10 -6.27 4.05 -14.63
N SER A 11 -6.75 4.76 -13.61
CA SER A 11 -6.47 4.46 -12.20
C SER A 11 -7.05 3.08 -11.81
N PRO A 12 -6.31 2.23 -11.07
CA PRO A 12 -6.84 0.95 -10.61
C PRO A 12 -7.84 1.16 -9.46
N THR A 13 -8.98 0.48 -9.55
CA THR A 13 -10.03 0.46 -8.53
C THR A 13 -9.56 -0.32 -7.30
N VAL A 14 -9.59 0.31 -6.13
CA VAL A 14 -9.23 -0.29 -4.83
C VAL A 14 -10.41 -1.13 -4.30
N PRO A 15 -10.26 -2.43 -4.00
CA PRO A 15 -11.28 -3.21 -3.31
C PRO A 15 -11.11 -3.12 -1.78
N THR A 16 -12.20 -2.89 -1.07
CA THR A 16 -12.26 -2.96 0.40
C THR A 16 -12.41 -4.40 0.92
N ALA A 17 -11.75 -4.65 2.06
CA ALA A 17 -11.83 -5.78 2.99
C ALA A 17 -11.11 -7.11 2.65
N CYS A 18 -10.34 -7.54 3.66
CA CYS A 18 -9.43 -8.67 3.71
C CYS A 18 -10.11 -9.90 4.32
N SER A 19 -10.24 -10.99 3.56
CA SER A 19 -10.36 -12.34 4.11
C SER A 19 -9.26 -13.21 3.51
N ARG A 20 -8.58 -13.99 4.38
CA ARG A 20 -7.46 -14.88 4.00
C ARG A 20 -7.93 -15.89 2.95
N LEU A 21 -7.17 -15.99 1.86
CA LEU A 21 -7.36 -16.97 0.79
C LEU A 21 -6.70 -18.31 1.15
N PRO A 22 -7.29 -19.47 0.76
CA PRO A 22 -6.62 -20.76 0.85
C PRO A 22 -5.48 -20.86 -0.17
N HIS A 23 -4.37 -21.49 0.24
CA HIS A 23 -3.17 -21.74 -0.56
C HIS A 23 -3.49 -22.41 -1.91
N LEU A 24 -2.89 -21.91 -3.00
CA LEU A 24 -2.96 -22.49 -4.33
C LEU A 24 -1.92 -23.64 -4.48
N ASN A 25 -2.40 -24.83 -4.84
CA ASN A 25 -1.59 -25.96 -5.30
C ASN A 25 -1.58 -26.08 -6.84
N SER A 26 -1.87 -25.00 -7.58
CA SER A 26 -2.10 -25.05 -9.03
C SER A 26 -1.11 -24.18 -9.78
N PHE A 27 -0.33 -24.79 -10.67
CA PHE A 27 0.56 -24.09 -11.60
C PHE A 27 -0.20 -23.67 -12.87
N VAL A 28 0.07 -22.47 -13.37
CA VAL A 28 -0.40 -22.05 -14.70
C VAL A 28 0.57 -22.61 -15.73
N VAL A 29 0.10 -23.53 -16.58
CA VAL A 29 0.89 -24.04 -17.71
C VAL A 29 0.65 -23.11 -18.90
N LEU A 30 1.67 -22.36 -19.30
CA LEU A 30 1.67 -21.60 -20.55
C LEU A 30 2.02 -22.57 -21.69
N THR A 31 1.01 -23.11 -22.40
CA THR A 31 1.27 -23.93 -23.58
C THR A 31 1.39 -23.06 -24.83
N LYS A 32 2.60 -22.98 -25.38
CA LYS A 32 2.82 -22.43 -26.72
C LYS A 32 2.19 -23.37 -27.74
N LYS A 33 1.07 -23.00 -28.35
CA LYS A 33 0.53 -23.73 -29.50
C LYS A 33 1.49 -23.50 -30.66
N SER A 34 2.18 -24.54 -31.13
CA SER A 34 2.96 -24.43 -32.37
C SER A 34 2.01 -24.09 -33.51
N SER A 35 2.23 -22.96 -34.19
CA SER A 35 1.55 -22.67 -35.46
C SER A 35 2.06 -23.64 -36.53
N ALA A 36 1.50 -24.83 -36.54
CA ALA A 36 1.75 -25.85 -37.54
C ALA A 36 0.45 -26.15 -38.27
N ARG A 37 -0.14 -25.14 -38.93
CA ARG A 37 -1.06 -25.38 -40.05
C ARG A 37 -0.26 -25.40 -41.35
N ARG A 38 0.46 -26.50 -41.59
CA ARG A 38 0.74 -26.89 -42.98
C ARG A 38 -0.56 -27.42 -43.57
N LEU A 39 -1.21 -26.60 -44.39
CA LEU A 39 -2.30 -27.01 -45.27
C LEU A 39 -1.86 -28.24 -46.08
N ALA A 40 -2.45 -29.40 -45.79
CA ALA A 40 -2.35 -30.58 -46.62
C ALA A 40 -3.08 -30.31 -47.94
N ARG A 41 -2.34 -29.83 -48.94
CA ARG A 41 -2.85 -29.64 -50.30
C ARG A 41 -2.96 -31.02 -50.96
N ARG A 42 -4.15 -31.60 -50.91
CA ARG A 42 -4.57 -32.72 -51.78
C ARG A 42 -4.44 -32.27 -53.25
N ARG A 43 -3.65 -32.99 -54.05
CA ARG A 43 -3.88 -33.09 -55.50
C ARG A 43 -3.74 -34.54 -55.94
N GLY A 44 -4.78 -35.02 -56.61
CA GLY A 44 -4.82 -36.32 -57.27
C GLY A 44 -4.05 -36.31 -58.58
N SER A 45 -3.63 -37.53 -58.92
CA SER A 45 -2.94 -38.09 -60.09
C SER A 45 -3.22 -37.49 -61.48
N VAL A 46 -2.24 -37.60 -62.40
CA VAL A 46 -2.17 -38.60 -63.51
C VAL A 46 -0.79 -38.50 -64.19
N ALA A 47 -0.29 -39.63 -64.70
CA ALA A 47 1.03 -39.88 -65.28
C ALA A 47 1.28 -39.28 -66.68
N SER A 48 2.55 -39.06 -67.05
CA SER A 48 3.29 -39.77 -68.13
C SER A 48 4.54 -38.99 -68.63
N SER A 49 5.68 -39.72 -68.67
CA SER A 49 6.75 -39.76 -69.69
C SER A 49 7.53 -38.51 -70.15
N SER A 50 8.86 -38.59 -69.93
CA SER A 50 9.96 -38.45 -70.92
C SER A 50 10.68 -37.10 -71.15
N CYS A 51 11.98 -37.14 -70.79
CA CYS A 51 13.21 -36.64 -71.42
C CYS A 51 13.49 -35.14 -71.77
N SER A 52 14.62 -34.68 -71.18
CA SER A 52 15.74 -33.91 -71.77
C SER A 52 15.76 -32.36 -71.79
N THR A 53 16.84 -31.86 -71.15
CA THR A 53 17.78 -30.77 -71.51
C THR A 53 17.36 -29.30 -71.65
N ALA A 54 18.04 -28.49 -70.82
CA ALA A 54 18.73 -27.21 -71.10
C ALA A 54 17.97 -25.86 -71.20
N SER A 55 18.66 -24.86 -70.64
CA SER A 55 18.73 -23.40 -70.93
C SER A 55 17.69 -22.40 -70.36
N ASN A 56 18.26 -21.50 -69.53
CA ASN A 56 18.21 -20.02 -69.51
C ASN A 56 16.91 -19.20 -69.40
N SER A 57 17.09 -18.10 -68.64
CA SER A 57 16.37 -16.79 -68.66
C SER A 57 14.93 -16.83 -68.16
N SER A 58 14.37 -15.84 -67.48
CA SER A 58 14.72 -14.45 -67.13
C SER A 58 13.74 -14.01 -66.03
N ASP A 59 14.13 -12.98 -65.27
CA ASP A 59 13.34 -11.99 -64.54
C ASP A 59 11.81 -12.18 -64.47
N ASP A 60 11.29 -12.28 -63.24
CA ASP A 60 9.97 -11.74 -62.94
C ASP A 60 9.93 -11.24 -61.49
N GLU A 61 9.53 -9.98 -61.35
CA GLU A 61 9.25 -9.33 -60.07
C GLU A 61 7.92 -9.83 -59.52
N SER A 62 7.84 -10.13 -58.23
CA SER A 62 6.58 -9.93 -57.49
C SER A 62 6.74 -10.09 -55.98
N ASP A 63 6.06 -9.16 -55.32
CA ASP A 63 5.32 -9.33 -54.08
C ASP A 63 6.15 -9.46 -52.80
N ALA A 64 6.36 -8.28 -52.21
CA ALA A 64 6.21 -8.07 -50.79
C ALA A 64 4.89 -8.72 -50.34
N SER A 65 4.98 -9.92 -49.80
CA SER A 65 3.87 -10.56 -49.13
C SER A 65 3.50 -9.73 -47.92
N ASP A 66 2.31 -9.14 -47.98
CA ASP A 66 1.50 -8.79 -46.83
C ASP A 66 1.57 -9.96 -45.84
N LEU A 67 2.34 -9.78 -44.77
CA LEU A 67 2.26 -10.67 -43.62
C LEU A 67 0.87 -10.46 -43.03
N ASP A 68 -0.04 -11.37 -43.38
CA ASP A 68 -1.37 -11.50 -42.82
C ASP A 68 -1.37 -11.16 -41.33
N GLY A 69 -2.05 -10.05 -40.99
CA GLY A 69 -2.14 -9.52 -39.63
C GLY A 69 -2.88 -10.41 -38.62
N GLU A 70 -3.15 -11.67 -38.97
CA GLU A 70 -3.95 -12.60 -38.17
C GLU A 70 -3.11 -13.60 -37.34
N ASP A 71 -1.79 -13.74 -37.60
CA ASP A 71 -0.98 -14.79 -36.96
C ASP A 71 -0.30 -14.40 -35.63
N CYS A 72 -0.52 -13.19 -35.10
CA CYS A 72 0.15 -12.70 -33.87
C CYS A 72 -0.72 -12.63 -32.61
N CYS A 73 -1.90 -13.24 -32.63
CA CYS A 73 -2.77 -13.36 -31.45
C CYS A 73 -2.35 -14.57 -30.58
N VAL A 74 -1.20 -14.46 -29.91
CA VAL A 74 -0.87 -15.34 -28.79
C VAL A 74 -1.81 -14.97 -27.64
N ALA A 75 -2.98 -15.61 -27.61
CA ALA A 75 -3.91 -15.52 -26.50
C ALA A 75 -3.47 -16.52 -25.42
N TYR A 76 -3.05 -16.02 -24.27
CA TYR A 76 -2.85 -16.85 -23.09
C TYR A 76 -4.22 -17.10 -22.44
N GLU A 77 -4.92 -18.14 -22.90
CA GLU A 77 -6.28 -18.52 -22.44
C GLU A 77 -6.38 -18.67 -20.91
N SER A 78 -5.26 -19.02 -20.26
CA SER A 78 -5.12 -19.12 -18.80
C SER A 78 -5.21 -17.77 -18.07
N TYR A 79 -4.91 -16.64 -18.72
CA TYR A 79 -4.95 -15.32 -18.12
C TYR A 79 -6.38 -14.80 -17.88
N ALA A 80 -7.29 -15.05 -18.84
CA ALA A 80 -8.69 -14.63 -18.75
C ALA A 80 -9.42 -15.28 -17.56
N ALA A 81 -9.05 -16.51 -17.21
CA ALA A 81 -9.60 -17.22 -16.04
C ALA A 81 -9.10 -16.63 -14.71
N VAL A 82 -7.85 -16.15 -14.64
CA VAL A 82 -7.28 -15.51 -13.45
C VAL A 82 -7.92 -14.12 -13.22
N ALA A 83 -8.06 -13.32 -14.27
CA ALA A 83 -8.72 -12.01 -14.21
C ALA A 83 -10.22 -12.10 -13.79
N LYS A 84 -10.91 -13.18 -14.14
CA LYS A 84 -12.32 -13.41 -13.74
C LYS A 84 -12.48 -13.63 -12.23
N ARG A 85 -11.43 -14.07 -11.52
CA ARG A 85 -11.44 -14.29 -10.07
C ARG A 85 -11.19 -13.01 -9.25
N SER A 86 -10.41 -12.05 -9.78
CA SER A 86 -10.15 -10.78 -9.10
C SER A 86 -11.41 -9.92 -8.95
N ASN A 87 -12.39 -10.11 -9.84
CA ASN A 87 -13.67 -9.40 -9.82
C ASN A 87 -14.70 -10.00 -8.85
N LEU A 88 -14.38 -11.10 -8.15
CA LEU A 88 -15.29 -11.72 -7.19
C LEU A 88 -15.12 -11.14 -5.76
N PRO A 89 -16.23 -10.99 -5.00
CA PRO A 89 -16.19 -10.62 -3.58
C PRO A 89 -15.28 -11.55 -2.77
N ALA A 90 -14.61 -11.03 -1.74
CA ALA A 90 -13.62 -11.76 -0.94
C ALA A 90 -14.17 -13.07 -0.32
N ALA A 91 -15.45 -13.08 0.06
CA ALA A 91 -16.14 -14.27 0.56
C ALA A 91 -16.31 -15.39 -0.49
N ALA A 92 -16.55 -15.03 -1.75
CA ALA A 92 -16.68 -15.99 -2.85
C ALA A 92 -15.31 -16.54 -3.30
N ARG A 93 -14.24 -15.75 -3.14
CA ARG A 93 -12.87 -16.12 -3.50
C ARG A 93 -12.29 -17.26 -2.65
N ALA A 94 -12.75 -17.42 -1.40
CA ALA A 94 -12.28 -18.45 -0.47
C ALA A 94 -12.82 -19.87 -0.76
N HIS A 95 -13.92 -19.98 -1.51
CA HIS A 95 -14.60 -21.27 -1.77
C HIS A 95 -14.53 -21.76 -3.23
N ALA A 96 -14.01 -20.94 -4.15
CA ALA A 96 -13.90 -21.31 -5.55
C ALA A 96 -12.66 -22.21 -5.78
N SER A 97 -12.86 -23.50 -6.08
CA SER A 97 -11.80 -24.33 -6.66
C SER A 97 -11.74 -24.12 -8.16
N LEU A 98 -10.58 -23.71 -8.67
CA LEU A 98 -10.33 -23.60 -10.11
C LEU A 98 -10.40 -24.99 -10.74
N ARG A 99 -11.40 -25.23 -11.60
CA ARG A 99 -11.48 -26.44 -12.42
C ARG A 99 -10.87 -26.15 -13.79
N TRP A 100 -10.31 -27.17 -14.43
CA TRP A 100 -9.76 -27.05 -15.79
C TRP A 100 -10.81 -26.50 -16.78
N SER A 101 -12.09 -26.84 -16.60
CA SER A 101 -13.19 -26.30 -17.40
C SER A 101 -13.33 -24.78 -17.33
N ASP A 102 -12.90 -24.14 -16.24
CA ASP A 102 -12.98 -22.68 -16.07
C ASP A 102 -11.89 -21.95 -16.89
N LEU A 103 -10.86 -22.68 -17.33
CA LEU A 103 -9.81 -22.23 -18.25
C LEU A 103 -10.21 -22.41 -19.72
N GLN A 104 -11.34 -23.08 -19.98
CA GLN A 104 -11.83 -23.31 -21.34
C GLN A 104 -13.01 -22.38 -21.64
N LEU A 105 -12.75 -21.47 -22.58
CA LEU A 105 -13.76 -20.71 -23.36
C LEU A 105 -14.74 -19.85 -22.54
N SER A 106 -14.35 -18.61 -22.27
CA SER A 106 -15.32 -17.50 -22.32
C SER A 106 -15.26 -16.89 -23.72
N PRO A 107 -16.34 -16.91 -24.51
CA PRO A 107 -16.36 -16.18 -25.77
C PRO A 107 -16.14 -14.69 -25.48
N ASN A 108 -15.26 -14.06 -26.27
CA ASN A 108 -14.91 -12.63 -26.30
C ASN A 108 -15.80 -11.73 -25.44
N SER A 109 -15.41 -11.54 -24.17
CA SER A 109 -15.98 -10.46 -23.36
C SER A 109 -15.24 -9.17 -23.71
N THR A 110 -15.92 -8.03 -23.57
CA THR A 110 -15.33 -6.69 -23.68
C THR A 110 -14.11 -6.49 -22.79
N GLU A 111 -14.00 -7.23 -21.68
CA GLU A 111 -12.85 -7.25 -20.77
C GLU A 111 -11.60 -7.90 -21.38
N ILE A 112 -11.77 -8.96 -22.19
CA ILE A 112 -10.64 -9.56 -22.92
C ILE A 112 -10.13 -8.58 -23.98
N SER A 113 -11.03 -7.83 -24.63
CA SER A 113 -10.66 -6.80 -25.61
C SER A 113 -9.92 -5.62 -24.99
N SER A 114 -10.31 -5.16 -23.79
CA SER A 114 -9.60 -4.08 -23.08
C SER A 114 -8.22 -4.52 -22.59
N LEU A 115 -8.12 -5.75 -22.09
CA LEU A 115 -6.84 -6.36 -21.72
C LEU A 115 -5.90 -6.52 -22.92
N LEU A 116 -6.41 -7.04 -24.04
CA LEU A 116 -5.64 -7.13 -25.28
C LEU A 116 -5.20 -5.75 -25.79
N ALA A 117 -6.00 -4.70 -25.57
CA ALA A 117 -5.62 -3.32 -25.87
C ALA A 117 -4.50 -2.81 -24.94
N ALA A 118 -4.55 -3.10 -23.64
CA ALA A 118 -3.49 -2.77 -22.68
C ALA A 118 -2.17 -3.52 -23.00
N LEU A 119 -2.27 -4.80 -23.34
CA LEU A 119 -1.18 -5.63 -23.84
C LEU A 119 -0.56 -5.03 -25.11
N ARG A 120 -1.38 -4.59 -26.07
CA ARG A 120 -0.93 -3.92 -27.31
C ARG A 120 -0.23 -2.59 -27.02
N LEU A 121 -0.62 -1.88 -25.97
CA LEU A 121 0.02 -0.63 -25.55
C LEU A 121 1.44 -0.89 -24.99
N LYS A 122 1.58 -1.87 -24.08
CA LYS A 122 2.90 -2.32 -23.56
C LYS A 122 3.80 -2.90 -24.66
N ARG A 123 3.21 -3.62 -25.64
CA ARG A 123 3.93 -4.26 -26.77
C ARG A 123 4.58 -3.27 -27.74
N ARG A 124 4.17 -1.99 -27.76
CA ARG A 124 4.83 -0.97 -28.60
C ARG A 124 6.22 -0.55 -28.11
N HIS A 125 6.67 -1.05 -26.96
CA HIS A 125 7.99 -0.72 -26.39
C HIS A 125 9.00 -1.87 -26.41
N THR A 126 8.64 -3.05 -26.90
CA THR A 126 9.54 -4.22 -26.92
C THR A 126 9.57 -4.86 -28.31
N ARG A 127 10.70 -4.74 -29.02
CA ARG A 127 10.86 -5.20 -30.41
C ARG A 127 11.32 -6.67 -30.54
N ASP A 128 11.68 -7.32 -29.44
CA ASP A 128 12.24 -8.68 -29.43
C ASP A 128 11.25 -9.69 -28.83
N GLY A 129 11.13 -10.88 -29.46
CA GLY A 129 10.17 -11.92 -29.04
C GLY A 129 10.36 -12.43 -27.61
N GLU A 130 11.58 -12.36 -27.07
CA GLU A 130 11.91 -12.70 -25.68
C GLU A 130 11.24 -11.74 -24.69
N ALA A 131 11.11 -10.46 -25.06
CA ALA A 131 10.45 -9.46 -24.24
C ALA A 131 8.92 -9.64 -24.18
N ILE A 132 8.31 -10.37 -25.14
CA ILE A 132 6.88 -10.70 -25.10
C ILE A 132 6.60 -11.82 -24.07
N GLU A 133 7.47 -12.82 -23.99
CA GLU A 133 7.33 -13.92 -23.03
C GLU A 133 7.52 -13.41 -21.59
N LEU A 134 8.51 -12.53 -21.35
CA LEU A 134 8.71 -11.89 -20.05
C LEU A 134 7.54 -10.97 -19.66
N ALA A 135 6.98 -10.20 -20.61
CA ALA A 135 5.81 -9.37 -20.36
C ALA A 135 4.55 -10.19 -20.03
N ALA A 136 4.38 -11.36 -20.65
CA ALA A 136 3.28 -12.27 -20.33
C ALA A 136 3.43 -12.85 -18.91
N LEU A 137 4.65 -13.23 -18.51
CA LEU A 137 4.94 -13.67 -17.15
C LEU A 137 4.70 -12.57 -16.12
N GLU A 138 5.13 -11.34 -16.40
CA GLU A 138 4.88 -10.19 -15.52
C GLU A 138 3.38 -10.01 -15.25
N LEU A 139 2.55 -10.08 -16.30
CA LEU A 139 1.09 -9.99 -16.15
C LEU A 139 0.53 -11.14 -15.31
N CYS A 140 1.01 -12.37 -15.52
CA CYS A 140 0.60 -13.49 -14.68
C CYS A 140 0.99 -13.29 -13.21
N PHE A 141 2.17 -12.71 -12.96
CA PHE A 141 2.70 -12.49 -11.62
C PHE A 141 2.02 -11.33 -10.88
N GLU A 142 1.33 -10.43 -11.59
CA GLU A 142 0.64 -9.28 -10.98
C GLU A 142 -0.40 -9.70 -9.92
N PHE A 143 -0.97 -10.91 -10.05
CA PHE A 143 -1.99 -11.45 -9.15
C PHE A 143 -1.42 -12.26 -7.98
N LEU A 144 -0.10 -12.45 -7.94
CA LEU A 144 0.56 -13.21 -6.88
C LEU A 144 0.69 -12.37 -5.61
N THR A 145 0.57 -13.03 -4.47
CA THR A 145 0.93 -12.47 -3.16
C THR A 145 2.45 -12.29 -3.04
N LEU A 146 2.90 -11.56 -2.03
CA LEU A 146 4.33 -11.39 -1.76
C LEU A 146 5.06 -12.73 -1.59
N GLU A 147 4.47 -13.68 -0.87
CA GLU A 147 5.09 -15.00 -0.64
C GLU A 147 5.11 -15.86 -1.91
N GLU A 148 4.08 -15.74 -2.76
CA GLU A 148 4.05 -16.41 -4.06
C GLU A 148 5.07 -15.79 -5.03
N LEU A 149 5.24 -14.46 -5.05
CA LEU A 149 6.29 -13.79 -5.83
C LEU A 149 7.69 -14.22 -5.40
N ARG A 150 7.93 -14.33 -4.09
CA ARG A 150 9.20 -14.86 -3.55
C ARG A 150 9.43 -16.31 -3.97
N SER A 151 8.39 -17.13 -3.90
CA SER A 151 8.47 -18.53 -4.32
C SER A 151 8.73 -18.63 -5.82
N ALA A 152 8.05 -17.82 -6.64
CA ALA A 152 8.25 -17.75 -8.09
C ALA A 152 9.70 -17.38 -8.44
N ALA A 153 10.27 -16.37 -7.76
CA ALA A 153 11.67 -15.97 -7.95
C ALA A 153 12.69 -17.07 -7.60
N GLN A 154 12.30 -18.13 -6.89
CA GLN A 154 13.16 -19.27 -6.58
C GLN A 154 13.03 -20.44 -7.56
N VAL A 155 12.07 -20.39 -8.50
CA VAL A 155 11.78 -21.50 -9.43
C VAL A 155 12.88 -21.64 -10.50
N CYS A 156 13.18 -20.55 -11.20
CA CYS A 156 14.20 -20.51 -12.25
C CYS A 156 14.70 -19.08 -12.49
N ALA A 157 15.80 -18.94 -13.24
CA ALA A 157 16.41 -17.64 -13.56
C ALA A 157 15.42 -16.69 -14.26
N ALA A 158 14.65 -17.17 -15.25
CA ALA A 158 13.68 -16.33 -15.94
C ALA A 158 12.60 -15.77 -15.00
N PHE A 159 12.11 -16.56 -14.04
CA PHE A 159 11.12 -16.08 -13.08
C PHE A 159 11.73 -15.09 -12.10
N HIS A 160 12.94 -15.37 -11.63
CA HIS A 160 13.72 -14.44 -10.83
C HIS A 160 13.86 -13.09 -11.57
N ASP A 161 14.26 -13.12 -12.84
CA ASP A 161 14.54 -11.91 -13.61
C ASP A 161 13.27 -11.08 -13.86
N VAL A 162 12.12 -11.73 -14.13
CA VAL A 162 10.81 -11.06 -14.21
C VAL A 162 10.46 -10.38 -12.88
N VAL A 163 10.59 -11.09 -11.76
CA VAL A 163 10.21 -10.56 -10.44
C VAL A 163 11.17 -9.46 -9.98
N ALA A 164 12.47 -9.62 -10.24
CA ALA A 164 13.52 -8.71 -9.77
C ALA A 164 13.69 -7.47 -10.64
N SER A 165 13.38 -7.56 -11.93
CA SER A 165 13.56 -6.45 -12.88
C SER A 165 12.25 -5.72 -13.20
N SER A 166 11.09 -6.25 -12.77
CA SER A 166 9.82 -5.57 -12.97
C SER A 166 9.70 -4.35 -12.06
N GLU A 167 9.46 -3.21 -12.69
CA GLU A 167 9.11 -1.95 -12.03
C GLU A 167 7.70 -1.96 -11.41
N MET A 168 6.83 -2.88 -11.86
CA MET A 168 5.40 -2.84 -11.56
C MET A 168 4.94 -3.89 -10.57
N LEU A 169 5.63 -5.04 -10.47
CA LEU A 169 5.14 -6.16 -9.66
C LEU A 169 5.10 -5.83 -8.17
N LEU A 170 6.26 -5.52 -7.57
CA LEU A 170 6.33 -5.22 -6.14
C LEU A 170 5.78 -3.83 -5.82
N ALA A 171 6.07 -2.83 -6.65
CA ALA A 171 5.54 -1.48 -6.46
C ALA A 171 4.00 -1.44 -6.62
N GLY A 172 3.45 -2.18 -7.58
CA GLY A 172 2.02 -2.32 -7.78
C GLY A 172 1.35 -3.11 -6.64
N LEU A 173 1.97 -4.20 -6.17
CA LEU A 173 1.53 -4.94 -4.99
C LEU A 173 1.44 -4.02 -3.77
N TYR A 174 2.48 -3.23 -3.50
CA TYR A 174 2.50 -2.28 -2.40
C TYR A 174 1.41 -1.23 -2.54
N SER A 175 1.32 -0.59 -3.71
CA SER A 175 0.37 0.51 -3.96
C SER A 175 -1.06 0.03 -3.72
N ARG A 176 -1.47 -1.11 -4.29
CA ARG A 176 -2.82 -1.67 -4.11
C ARG A 176 -3.22 -1.90 -2.66
N GLN A 177 -2.25 -2.12 -1.77
CA GLN A 177 -2.52 -2.39 -0.36
C GLN A 177 -2.46 -1.12 0.50
N TRP A 178 -1.59 -0.17 0.18
CA TRP A 178 -1.18 0.88 1.11
C TRP A 178 -1.42 2.30 0.63
N ARG A 179 -1.74 2.51 -0.66
CA ARG A 179 -1.80 3.86 -1.25
C ARG A 179 -2.78 3.94 -2.41
N GLU A 180 -3.48 5.06 -2.53
CA GLU A 180 -4.40 5.29 -3.67
C GLU A 180 -3.66 5.67 -4.96
N HIS A 181 -2.46 6.22 -4.83
CA HIS A 181 -1.63 6.70 -5.93
C HIS A 181 -0.41 5.82 -6.18
N MET A 182 0.07 5.81 -7.42
CA MET A 182 1.30 5.13 -7.83
C MET A 182 2.49 5.61 -7.03
N LEU A 183 3.25 4.67 -6.44
CA LEU A 183 4.46 4.96 -5.67
C LEU A 183 5.39 5.97 -6.38
N PRO A 184 6.06 6.86 -5.63
CA PRO A 184 7.10 7.71 -6.20
C PRO A 184 8.15 6.91 -6.96
N GLU A 185 8.69 7.48 -8.04
CA GLU A 185 9.70 6.85 -8.91
C GLU A 185 10.93 6.33 -8.13
N THR A 186 11.30 7.03 -7.05
CA THR A 186 12.36 6.62 -6.12
C THR A 186 12.16 5.21 -5.57
N TYR A 187 10.92 4.76 -5.36
CA TYR A 187 10.63 3.40 -4.89
C TYR A 187 10.59 2.37 -6.01
N VAL A 188 10.11 2.78 -7.18
CA VAL A 188 9.99 1.92 -8.38
C VAL A 188 11.37 1.50 -8.87
N THR A 189 12.35 2.38 -8.74
CA THR A 189 13.73 2.18 -9.18
C THR A 189 14.62 1.53 -8.12
N LEU A 190 14.09 1.17 -6.95
CA LEU A 190 14.87 0.52 -5.89
C LEU A 190 15.38 -0.85 -6.34
N PRO A 191 16.55 -1.29 -5.84
CA PRO A 191 16.99 -2.66 -5.99
C PRO A 191 15.92 -3.66 -5.49
N TYR A 192 15.83 -4.82 -6.13
CA TYR A 192 14.87 -5.88 -5.77
C TYR A 192 14.80 -6.17 -4.26
N ARG A 193 15.95 -6.21 -3.59
CA ARG A 193 16.05 -6.45 -2.15
C ARG A 193 15.29 -5.40 -1.33
N ASP A 194 15.37 -4.14 -1.72
CA ASP A 194 14.75 -3.03 -0.99
C ASP A 194 13.26 -2.91 -1.32
N GLN A 195 12.86 -3.22 -2.55
CA GLN A 195 11.43 -3.39 -2.91
C GLN A 195 10.77 -4.54 -2.13
N LEU A 196 11.48 -5.66 -1.95
CA LEU A 196 10.99 -6.73 -1.09
C LEU A 196 10.85 -6.29 0.37
N ALA A 197 11.81 -5.49 0.87
CA ALA A 197 11.75 -4.95 2.23
C ALA A 197 10.55 -4.00 2.41
N LEU A 198 10.29 -3.15 1.40
CA LEU A 198 9.13 -2.26 1.33
C LEU A 198 7.81 -3.03 1.50
N CYS A 199 7.63 -4.11 0.72
CA CYS A 199 6.41 -4.93 0.76
C CYS A 199 6.29 -5.79 2.02
N ALA A 200 7.41 -6.33 2.53
CA ALA A 200 7.39 -7.29 3.62
C ALA A 200 7.24 -6.67 5.01
N ALA A 201 7.75 -5.44 5.19
CA ALA A 201 7.86 -4.84 6.51
C ALA A 201 6.56 -4.22 7.03
N ARG A 202 5.59 -3.89 6.16
CA ARG A 202 4.27 -3.36 6.56
C ARG A 202 3.22 -4.44 6.43
N ARG A 203 2.53 -4.70 7.53
CA ARG A 203 1.54 -5.78 7.64
C ARG A 203 0.24 -5.25 8.21
N SER A 204 -0.88 -5.63 7.61
CA SER A 204 -2.22 -5.23 8.09
C SER A 204 -2.64 -5.95 9.36
N ASP A 205 -1.97 -7.06 9.70
CA ASP A 205 -2.18 -7.81 10.94
C ASP A 205 -1.13 -7.52 12.01
N ALA A 206 -0.31 -6.46 11.83
CA ALA A 206 0.63 -6.03 12.85
C ALA A 206 -0.13 -5.48 14.06
N VAL A 207 0.17 -6.02 15.24
CA VAL A 207 -0.42 -5.57 16.51
C VAL A 207 0.50 -4.53 17.15
N TYR A 208 -0.03 -3.32 17.35
CA TYR A 208 0.57 -2.26 18.14
C TYR A 208 -0.20 -2.11 19.47
N GLU A 209 0.22 -2.86 20.49
CA GLU A 209 -0.43 -2.87 21.80
C GLU A 209 -0.50 -1.46 22.41
N LEU A 210 -1.65 -1.12 23.00
CA LEU A 210 -1.88 0.15 23.67
C LEU A 210 -1.91 -0.04 25.18
N SER A 211 -1.23 0.84 25.90
CA SER A 211 -1.41 1.07 27.33
C SER A 211 -2.41 2.22 27.50
N THR A 212 -3.60 1.89 27.96
CA THR A 212 -4.64 2.86 28.31
C THR A 212 -5.59 2.24 29.31
N ARG A 213 -6.28 3.08 30.09
CA ARG A 213 -7.45 2.63 30.84
C ARG A 213 -8.71 2.61 29.98
N SER A 214 -8.78 3.38 28.90
CA SER A 214 -9.94 3.50 28.01
C SER A 214 -10.43 2.15 27.49
N VAL A 215 -11.67 2.11 26.99
CA VAL A 215 -12.15 0.94 26.23
C VAL A 215 -11.46 0.95 24.87
N VAL A 216 -10.83 -0.17 24.52
CA VAL A 216 -10.17 -0.37 23.22
C VAL A 216 -10.92 -1.41 22.43
N THR A 217 -11.28 -1.08 21.20
CA THR A 217 -11.87 -2.01 20.22
C THR A 217 -10.92 -2.15 19.04
N HIS A 218 -10.54 -3.38 18.73
CA HIS A 218 -9.73 -3.69 17.55
C HIS A 218 -10.63 -3.69 16.31
N LEU A 219 -10.26 -2.91 15.30
CA LEU A 219 -10.99 -2.85 14.04
C LEU A 219 -10.45 -3.88 13.04
N PRO A 220 -11.26 -4.33 12.05
CA PRO A 220 -10.84 -5.34 11.08
C PRO A 220 -9.66 -4.93 10.19
N ASP A 221 -9.41 -3.62 10.05
CA ASP A 221 -8.28 -3.04 9.30
C ASP A 221 -7.02 -2.84 10.16
N GLY A 222 -7.01 -3.41 11.38
CA GLY A 222 -5.87 -3.34 12.30
C GLY A 222 -5.74 -2.03 13.07
N LYS A 223 -6.69 -1.08 12.89
CA LYS A 223 -6.77 0.13 13.70
C LYS A 223 -7.36 -0.14 15.09
N TYR A 224 -7.19 0.83 15.98
CA TYR A 224 -7.71 0.79 17.34
C TYR A 224 -8.71 1.90 17.54
N ARG A 225 -9.98 1.58 17.82
CA ARG A 225 -10.93 2.56 18.35
C ARG A 225 -10.76 2.63 19.86
N VAL A 226 -10.60 3.84 20.38
CA VAL A 226 -10.43 4.12 21.80
C VAL A 226 -11.47 5.15 22.20
N MET A 227 -12.25 4.85 23.24
CA MET A 227 -13.29 5.73 23.74
C MET A 227 -12.97 6.16 25.18
N ASN A 228 -12.98 7.46 25.42
CA ASN A 228 -12.75 8.01 26.74
C ASN A 228 -13.96 7.72 27.66
N ASN A 229 -13.76 6.81 28.61
CA ASN A 229 -14.74 6.49 29.64
C ASN A 229 -14.21 6.73 31.07
N SER A 230 -13.30 7.70 31.20
CA SER A 230 -12.60 8.04 32.45
C SER A 230 -13.56 8.31 33.63
N MET A 231 -14.61 9.09 33.38
CA MET A 231 -15.60 9.52 34.38
C MET A 231 -16.44 8.39 34.96
N LEU A 232 -16.56 7.24 34.29
CA LEU A 232 -17.29 6.08 34.82
C LEU A 232 -16.53 5.34 35.94
N ARG A 233 -15.25 5.68 36.16
CA ARG A 233 -14.37 4.90 37.04
C ARG A 233 -13.93 5.66 38.27
N ASN A 234 -13.61 6.93 38.14
CA ASN A 234 -13.26 7.79 39.26
C ASN A 234 -13.41 9.27 38.90
N PHE A 235 -14.33 9.97 39.57
CA PHE A 235 -14.53 11.42 39.42
C PHE A 235 -13.30 12.24 39.86
N ASP A 236 -12.43 11.69 40.72
CA ASP A 236 -11.23 12.35 41.23
C ASP A 236 -10.13 12.51 40.17
N LYS A 237 -10.17 11.74 39.07
CA LYS A 237 -9.08 11.66 38.08
C LYS A 237 -9.28 12.53 36.83
N GLY A 238 -10.27 13.41 36.84
CA GLY A 238 -10.54 14.34 35.73
C GLY A 238 -11.06 13.63 34.48
N ALA A 239 -11.54 14.43 33.51
CA ALA A 239 -12.13 13.92 32.28
C ALA A 239 -11.08 13.39 31.28
N VAL A 240 -9.82 13.81 31.40
CA VAL A 240 -8.76 13.51 30.42
C VAL A 240 -8.30 12.06 30.52
N ASP A 241 -8.30 11.33 29.41
CA ASP A 241 -7.75 9.98 29.32
C ASP A 241 -6.46 9.94 28.49
N SER A 242 -5.59 8.98 28.79
CA SER A 242 -4.26 8.88 28.19
C SER A 242 -4.05 7.51 27.56
N VAL A 243 -3.62 7.54 26.30
CA VAL A 243 -3.30 6.38 25.47
C VAL A 243 -1.85 6.47 25.06
N ARG A 244 -1.10 5.38 25.24
CA ARG A 244 0.28 5.26 24.78
C ARG A 244 0.51 3.90 24.16
N GLY A 245 1.24 3.80 23.06
CA GLY A 245 1.72 2.50 22.58
C GLY A 245 2.64 1.83 23.62
N ALA A 246 2.49 0.52 23.83
CA ALA A 246 3.26 -0.22 24.82
C ALA A 246 4.76 -0.23 24.49
N LYS A 247 5.10 -0.21 23.21
CA LYS A 247 6.45 -0.25 22.64
C LYS A 247 6.71 0.95 21.75
N LYS A 248 7.98 1.18 21.41
CA LYS A 248 8.38 2.21 20.45
C LYS A 248 7.67 2.05 19.11
N LEU A 249 7.41 3.15 18.44
CA LEU A 249 6.86 3.14 17.09
C LEU A 249 7.84 2.44 16.13
N PRO A 250 7.35 1.51 15.30
CA PRO A 250 8.20 0.86 14.32
C PRO A 250 8.59 1.84 13.21
N VAL A 251 9.83 1.73 12.73
CA VAL A 251 10.28 2.41 11.51
C VAL A 251 9.44 1.89 10.34
N LEU A 252 8.88 2.81 9.57
CA LEU A 252 8.03 2.52 8.42
C LEU A 252 8.77 1.69 7.38
N SER A 253 8.04 0.83 6.67
CA SER A 253 8.63 0.03 5.58
C SER A 253 9.17 0.91 4.46
N CYS A 254 8.44 1.97 4.10
CA CYS A 254 8.83 2.93 3.07
C CYS A 254 10.05 3.78 3.46
N ALA A 255 10.23 4.08 4.75
CA ALA A 255 11.44 4.73 5.24
C ALA A 255 12.62 3.75 5.20
N ARG A 256 12.43 2.52 5.67
CA ARG A 256 13.47 1.48 5.71
C ARG A 256 13.99 1.11 4.32
N ALA A 257 13.11 1.03 3.33
CA ALA A 257 13.47 0.76 1.94
C ALA A 257 14.36 1.86 1.33
N LEU A 258 14.30 3.08 1.87
CA LEU A 258 15.19 4.20 1.52
C LEU A 258 16.34 4.39 2.52
N HIS A 259 16.55 3.43 3.42
CA HIS A 259 17.56 3.52 4.49
C HIS A 259 17.39 4.72 5.42
N LYS A 260 16.15 5.15 5.68
CA LYS A 260 15.78 6.22 6.61
C LYS A 260 15.19 5.67 7.91
N CYS A 261 15.34 6.41 9.00
CA CYS A 261 14.80 6.08 10.31
C CYS A 261 13.56 6.92 10.65
N ILE A 262 12.50 6.79 9.82
CA ILE A 262 11.24 7.52 10.01
C ILE A 262 10.15 6.59 10.53
N SER A 263 9.47 7.01 11.60
CA SER A 263 8.27 6.38 12.16
C SER A 263 7.08 7.34 12.03
N TYR A 264 5.87 6.81 11.84
CA TYR A 264 4.65 7.64 11.70
C TYR A 264 3.40 6.88 12.11
N TYR A 265 2.41 7.59 12.65
CA TYR A 265 1.08 7.08 12.91
C TYR A 265 0.04 8.20 12.75
N GLU A 266 -1.23 7.81 12.57
CA GLU A 266 -2.35 8.74 12.48
C GLU A 266 -3.42 8.45 13.53
N VAL A 267 -4.13 9.50 13.91
CA VAL A 267 -5.26 9.45 14.84
C VAL A 267 -6.41 10.24 14.27
N SER A 268 -7.52 9.58 13.97
CA SER A 268 -8.78 10.24 13.64
C SER A 268 -9.56 10.47 14.93
N LEU A 269 -9.71 11.73 15.35
CA LEU A 269 -10.39 12.11 16.59
C LEU A 269 -11.77 12.70 16.33
N LYS A 270 -12.74 12.24 17.12
CA LYS A 270 -14.02 12.90 17.37
C LYS A 270 -13.97 13.47 18.78
N GLY A 271 -13.91 14.80 18.89
CA GLY A 271 -13.69 15.48 20.16
C GLY A 271 -12.46 16.37 20.13
N CYS A 272 -11.74 16.45 21.25
CA CYS A 272 -10.52 17.24 21.37
C CYS A 272 -9.44 16.50 22.17
N GLY A 273 -8.19 16.91 22.04
CA GLY A 273 -7.10 16.20 22.67
C GLY A 273 -5.72 16.71 22.30
N SER A 274 -4.73 15.87 22.54
CA SER A 274 -3.35 16.09 22.08
C SER A 274 -2.80 14.82 21.47
N VAL A 275 -2.08 14.93 20.36
CA VAL A 275 -1.44 13.81 19.65
C VAL A 275 0.07 14.04 19.64
N GLY A 276 0.87 13.00 19.84
CA GLY A 276 2.32 13.16 19.88
C GLY A 276 3.12 11.93 20.29
N LEU A 277 4.31 12.16 20.82
CA LEU A 277 5.25 11.11 21.22
C LEU A 277 5.51 11.14 22.72
N ALA A 278 5.67 9.96 23.31
CA ALA A 278 6.12 9.81 24.70
C ALA A 278 7.28 8.80 24.76
N SER A 279 8.32 9.15 25.53
CA SER A 279 9.47 8.27 25.72
C SER A 279 9.10 7.03 26.53
N VAL A 280 9.55 5.87 26.06
CA VAL A 280 9.38 4.56 26.71
C VAL A 280 10.71 3.93 27.11
N SER A 281 11.78 4.72 27.03
CA SER A 281 13.17 4.33 27.23
C SER A 281 13.43 3.72 28.61
N ASP A 282 12.74 4.22 29.65
CA ASP A 282 12.83 3.70 31.01
C ASP A 282 11.46 3.64 31.71
N ALA A 283 11.43 3.09 32.93
CA ALA A 283 10.20 2.89 33.68
C ALA A 283 9.54 4.21 34.12
N ALA A 284 10.32 5.26 34.42
CA ALA A 284 9.79 6.54 34.85
C ALA A 284 9.11 7.27 33.68
N THR A 285 9.77 7.35 32.52
CA THR A 285 9.17 7.99 31.33
C THR A 285 7.97 7.19 30.81
N ARG A 286 8.03 5.85 30.86
CA ARG A 286 6.93 4.97 30.43
C ARG A 286 5.64 5.18 31.23
N ASN A 287 5.76 5.54 32.51
CA ASN A 287 4.62 5.75 33.41
C ASN A 287 4.02 7.16 33.31
N ALA A 288 4.63 8.07 32.54
CA ALA A 288 4.08 9.42 32.33
C ALA A 288 2.77 9.40 31.52
N TYR A 289 2.61 8.43 30.61
CA TYR A 289 1.46 8.31 29.71
C TYR A 289 0.94 6.87 29.56
N GLY A 290 -0.34 6.75 29.23
CA GLY A 290 -1.05 5.49 29.10
C GLY A 290 -1.85 5.12 30.34
N PHE A 291 -1.88 3.84 30.73
CA PHE A 291 -2.69 3.38 31.85
C PHE A 291 -2.36 4.13 33.15
N GLY A 292 -3.34 4.86 33.69
CA GLY A 292 -3.23 5.59 34.95
C GLY A 292 -2.85 7.06 34.83
N SER A 293 -2.46 7.54 33.65
CA SER A 293 -2.21 8.97 33.39
C SER A 293 -3.49 9.70 32.99
N GLY A 294 -3.62 10.97 33.38
CA GLY A 294 -4.72 11.87 33.04
C GLY A 294 -4.22 13.19 32.45
N GLU A 295 -3.06 13.16 31.80
CA GLU A 295 -2.36 14.36 31.34
C GLU A 295 -2.37 14.45 29.81
N HIS A 296 -2.29 15.67 29.29
CA HIS A 296 -2.05 15.90 27.88
C HIS A 296 -0.59 15.61 27.49
N VAL A 297 -0.39 15.15 26.26
CA VAL A 297 0.94 14.85 25.70
C VAL A 297 1.77 16.12 25.66
N GLY A 298 3.03 16.07 26.12
CA GLY A 298 3.91 17.23 26.24
C GLY A 298 3.97 17.85 27.64
N TRP A 299 3.11 17.44 28.58
CA TRP A 299 3.06 18.01 29.94
C TRP A 299 3.92 17.28 30.98
N LYS A 300 4.22 15.99 30.81
CA LYS A 300 5.00 15.19 31.77
C LYS A 300 6.02 14.31 31.09
N GLY A 301 7.17 14.14 31.74
CA GLY A 301 8.24 13.29 31.22
C GLY A 301 8.69 13.70 29.81
N VAL A 302 9.60 12.93 29.23
CA VAL A 302 10.09 13.23 27.88
C VAL A 302 8.98 12.96 26.86
N SER A 303 8.34 14.03 26.38
CA SER A 303 7.19 13.97 25.48
C SER A 303 7.01 15.22 24.64
N TYR A 304 6.35 15.06 23.49
CA TYR A 304 6.16 16.10 22.46
C TYR A 304 4.74 15.99 21.94
N GLY A 305 3.91 17.01 22.08
CA GLY A 305 2.49 16.96 21.77
C GLY A 305 2.01 18.15 20.96
N TYR A 306 1.11 17.90 20.02
CA TYR A 306 0.35 18.90 19.29
C TYR A 306 -1.08 18.93 19.83
N HIS A 307 -1.53 20.10 20.29
CA HIS A 307 -2.78 20.27 21.04
C HIS A 307 -3.90 20.79 20.14
N GLY A 308 -5.09 20.21 20.26
CA GLY A 308 -6.22 20.55 19.40
C GLY A 308 -6.88 21.87 19.75
N ASN A 309 -7.00 22.20 21.03
CA ASN A 309 -7.76 23.36 21.49
C ASN A 309 -7.21 24.70 20.99
N ASP A 310 -5.90 24.81 20.82
CA ASP A 310 -5.19 26.05 20.45
C ASP A 310 -4.28 25.87 19.22
N GLY A 311 -3.92 24.64 18.85
CA GLY A 311 -2.93 24.39 17.80
C GLY A 311 -1.49 24.58 18.28
N ASP A 312 -1.27 24.65 19.60
CA ASP A 312 0.06 24.81 20.16
C ASP A 312 0.82 23.48 20.14
N PHE A 313 2.13 23.61 19.99
CA PHE A 313 3.07 22.54 20.28
C PHE A 313 3.54 22.68 21.72
N VAL A 314 3.47 21.58 22.46
CA VAL A 314 3.90 21.51 23.86
C VAL A 314 4.86 20.35 24.02
N PHE A 315 6.01 20.57 24.66
CA PHE A 315 6.96 19.50 24.95
C PHE A 315 7.51 19.60 26.36
N ASN A 316 7.88 18.45 26.92
CA ASN A 316 8.61 18.34 28.18
C ASN A 316 9.83 17.44 27.91
N ASP A 317 11.01 17.91 28.31
CA ASP A 317 12.30 17.24 28.10
C ASP A 317 12.71 16.36 29.31
N GLY A 318 11.83 16.23 30.30
CA GLY A 318 12.05 15.53 31.56
C GLY A 318 12.66 16.39 32.67
N ALA A 319 13.09 17.63 32.41
CA ALA A 319 13.71 18.49 33.42
C ALA A 319 12.71 19.00 34.46
N LYS A 320 11.43 19.10 34.08
CA LYS A 320 10.33 19.50 34.98
C LYS A 320 9.40 18.32 35.27
N PRO A 321 8.98 18.13 36.53
CA PRO A 321 8.06 17.05 36.89
C PRO A 321 6.67 17.23 36.26
N TYR A 322 6.30 18.45 35.92
CA TYR A 322 5.06 18.82 35.27
C TYR A 322 5.18 20.14 34.51
N GLY A 323 4.34 20.31 33.49
CA GLY A 323 4.35 21.44 32.59
C GLY A 323 5.38 21.24 31.47
N GLY A 324 5.00 21.62 30.25
CA GLY A 324 5.89 21.68 29.11
C GLY A 324 6.28 23.13 28.76
N GLU A 325 7.15 23.27 27.79
CA GLU A 325 7.33 24.52 27.04
C GLU A 325 6.32 24.55 25.91
N TRP A 326 5.68 25.71 25.72
CA TRP A 326 4.57 25.92 24.80
C TRP A 326 5.02 26.87 23.70
N GLY A 327 4.57 26.61 22.48
CA GLY A 327 4.77 27.53 21.36
C GLY A 327 3.68 27.36 20.31
N ALA A 328 3.27 28.48 19.73
CA ALA A 328 2.41 28.48 18.56
C ALA A 328 3.04 27.64 17.45
N PHE A 329 2.24 26.77 16.84
CA PHE A 329 2.76 25.80 15.87
C PHE A 329 1.87 25.64 14.64
N GLY A 330 0.64 25.20 14.83
CA GLY A 330 -0.27 24.86 13.75
C GLY A 330 -1.69 25.35 13.98
N PRO A 331 -2.61 25.05 13.06
CA PRO A 331 -4.03 25.35 13.24
C PRO A 331 -4.65 24.51 14.37
N SER A 332 -5.50 25.12 15.19
CA SER A 332 -6.36 24.39 16.14
C SER A 332 -7.20 23.32 15.41
N TRP A 333 -7.47 22.20 16.06
CA TRP A 333 -8.25 21.09 15.53
C TRP A 333 -9.10 20.43 16.62
N GLY A 334 -10.10 19.65 16.21
CA GLY A 334 -11.06 19.10 17.16
C GLY A 334 -12.05 20.17 17.65
N ARG A 335 -12.69 19.91 18.79
CA ARG A 335 -13.77 20.75 19.32
C ARG A 335 -13.35 21.54 20.55
N ALA A 336 -13.63 22.84 20.57
CA ALA A 336 -13.40 23.69 21.73
C ALA A 336 -14.51 23.61 22.80
N GLN A 337 -15.69 23.07 22.49
CA GLN A 337 -16.86 23.05 23.39
C GLN A 337 -17.53 21.67 23.47
N ALA A 338 -18.02 21.33 24.67
CA ALA A 338 -18.74 20.09 24.96
C ALA A 338 -20.11 20.06 24.26
N GLN A 339 -20.51 18.91 23.74
CA GLN A 339 -21.78 18.73 23.03
C GLN A 339 -23.00 18.85 23.94
N SER A 340 -24.11 19.33 23.35
CA SER A 340 -25.45 19.00 23.83
C SER A 340 -25.87 17.65 23.24
N GLU A 341 -26.66 16.87 23.99
CA GLU A 341 -26.99 15.45 23.76
C GLU A 341 -27.59 15.10 22.38
N ASN A 342 -27.93 16.08 21.53
CA ASN A 342 -28.65 15.87 20.26
C ASN A 342 -27.80 16.04 18.98
N GLN A 343 -26.47 16.17 19.07
CA GLN A 343 -25.59 16.40 17.90
C GLN A 343 -24.47 15.36 17.71
N GLU A 344 -24.54 14.19 18.36
CA GLU A 344 -23.46 13.18 18.37
C GLU A 344 -23.07 12.66 16.97
N GLU A 345 -24.01 12.50 16.04
CA GLU A 345 -23.71 11.86 14.74
C GLU A 345 -22.94 12.75 13.74
N ASP A 346 -23.09 14.08 13.80
CA ASP A 346 -22.48 15.03 12.84
C ASP A 346 -21.17 15.67 13.34
N ALA A 347 -20.50 15.04 14.30
CA ALA A 347 -19.24 15.56 14.81
C ALA A 347 -18.12 15.56 13.76
N PRO A 348 -17.49 16.72 13.46
CA PRO A 348 -16.34 16.73 12.57
C PRO A 348 -15.23 15.86 13.16
N THR A 349 -14.70 14.97 12.32
CA THR A 349 -13.57 14.11 12.67
C THR A 349 -12.31 14.73 12.06
N PHE A 350 -11.26 14.89 12.86
CA PHE A 350 -9.97 15.40 12.42
C PHE A 350 -8.94 14.28 12.44
N THR A 351 -8.15 14.12 11.39
CA THR A 351 -7.07 13.14 11.36
C THR A 351 -5.73 13.83 11.57
N VAL A 352 -5.11 13.60 12.71
CA VAL A 352 -3.79 14.15 13.05
C VAL A 352 -2.75 13.05 12.92
N GLY A 353 -1.71 13.30 12.13
CA GLY A 353 -0.55 12.43 12.06
C GLY A 353 0.61 12.98 12.88
N CYS A 354 1.43 12.06 13.41
CA CYS A 354 2.65 12.39 14.11
C CYS A 354 3.75 11.45 13.67
N GLY A 355 4.88 12.03 13.24
CA GLY A 355 6.05 11.30 12.80
C GLY A 355 7.31 11.72 13.52
N LEU A 356 8.26 10.79 13.61
CA LEU A 356 9.60 10.98 14.13
C LEU A 356 10.59 10.72 13.00
N ASP A 357 11.34 11.74 12.61
CA ASP A 357 12.58 11.58 11.85
C ASP A 357 13.74 11.45 12.85
N ALA A 358 14.14 10.21 13.11
CA ALA A 358 15.19 9.93 14.10
C ALA A 358 16.59 10.34 13.59
N ASP A 359 16.79 10.43 12.27
CA ASP A 359 18.06 10.86 11.68
C ASP A 359 18.26 12.37 11.87
N LYS A 360 17.16 13.14 11.81
CA LYS A 360 17.16 14.60 12.04
C LYS A 360 16.85 15.01 13.47
N HIS A 361 16.50 14.06 14.34
CA HIS A 361 16.01 14.33 15.70
C HIS A 361 14.82 15.30 15.73
N GLN A 362 13.84 15.08 14.85
CA GLN A 362 12.69 15.98 14.68
C GLN A 362 11.36 15.21 14.75
N VAL A 363 10.39 15.80 15.45
CA VAL A 363 8.97 15.42 15.30
C VAL A 363 8.37 16.27 14.19
N PHE A 364 7.48 15.71 13.39
CA PHE A 364 6.62 16.45 12.49
C PHE A 364 5.16 16.02 12.65
N PHE A 365 4.25 16.92 12.27
CA PHE A 365 2.82 16.68 12.37
C PHE A 365 2.13 16.90 11.04
N THR A 366 1.00 16.23 10.87
CA THR A 366 0.10 16.38 9.73
C THR A 366 -1.33 16.58 10.24
N LEU A 367 -2.16 17.25 9.45
CA LEU A 367 -3.56 17.45 9.75
C LEU A 367 -4.38 17.22 8.47
N ASN A 368 -5.33 16.29 8.55
CA ASN A 368 -6.22 15.91 7.46
C ASN A 368 -5.50 15.56 6.14
N GLY A 369 -4.35 14.89 6.25
CA GLY A 369 -3.55 14.48 5.10
C GLY A 369 -2.59 15.54 4.57
N GLU A 370 -2.50 16.70 5.21
CA GLU A 370 -1.57 17.77 4.84
C GLU A 370 -0.46 17.92 5.89
N LEU A 371 0.77 18.22 5.45
CA LEU A 371 1.89 18.47 6.34
C LEU A 371 1.70 19.80 7.07
N VAL A 372 1.68 19.77 8.41
CA VAL A 372 1.73 20.98 9.24
C VAL A 372 3.17 21.48 9.31
N GLY A 373 4.11 20.57 9.57
CA GLY A 373 5.54 20.85 9.55
C GLY A 373 6.33 20.18 10.68
N PRO A 374 7.64 20.41 10.74
CA PRO A 374 8.49 19.97 11.84
C PRO A 374 8.25 20.83 13.09
N ALA A 375 8.17 20.19 14.25
CA ALA A 375 8.00 20.86 15.53
C ALA A 375 9.26 21.68 15.92
N PRO A 376 9.09 22.82 16.61
CA PRO A 376 10.19 23.72 16.98
C PRO A 376 10.99 23.21 18.21
N ALA A 377 11.29 21.91 18.26
CA ALA A 377 12.09 21.31 19.33
C ALA A 377 12.93 20.14 18.79
N THR A 378 14.15 20.02 19.30
CA THR A 378 15.00 18.86 19.05
C THR A 378 14.56 17.70 19.92
N VAL A 379 14.34 16.54 19.29
CA VAL A 379 13.96 15.31 19.98
C VAL A 379 15.18 14.73 20.67
N LEU A 380 15.07 14.46 21.97
CA LEU A 380 16.13 13.81 22.72
C LEU A 380 16.35 12.37 22.20
N PRO A 381 17.56 11.81 22.31
CA PRO A 381 17.77 10.40 21.99
C PRO A 381 16.91 9.50 22.89
N GLY A 382 16.22 8.52 22.29
CA GLY A 382 15.40 7.59 23.05
C GLY A 382 14.45 6.77 22.19
N ASP A 383 13.76 5.84 22.84
CA ASP A 383 12.68 5.06 22.25
C ASP A 383 11.35 5.77 22.51
N TYR A 384 10.60 6.08 21.44
CA TYR A 384 9.34 6.83 21.51
C TYR A 384 8.15 6.01 21.03
N ALA A 385 7.06 6.04 21.78
CA ALA A 385 5.78 5.46 21.41
C ALA A 385 4.78 6.55 20.97
N ALA A 386 3.78 6.15 20.17
CA ALA A 386 2.62 6.99 19.92
C ALA A 386 1.92 7.31 21.24
N ALA A 387 1.50 8.56 21.40
CA ALA A 387 0.79 9.04 22.56
C ALA A 387 -0.39 9.90 22.12
N VAL A 388 -1.54 9.70 22.77
CA VAL A 388 -2.77 10.44 22.54
C VAL A 388 -3.41 10.72 23.88
N SER A 389 -3.88 11.95 24.08
CA SER A 389 -4.76 12.26 25.21
C SER A 389 -6.11 12.71 24.70
N LEU A 390 -7.17 12.16 25.26
CA LEU A 390 -8.57 12.49 24.96
C LEU A 390 -9.06 13.44 26.05
N HIS A 391 -9.59 14.60 25.68
CA HIS A 391 -9.82 15.68 26.63
C HIS A 391 -11.05 15.44 27.50
N ALA A 392 -12.18 15.10 26.87
CA ALA A 392 -13.48 15.00 27.52
C ALA A 392 -14.03 13.58 27.50
N PHE A 393 -14.95 13.29 28.44
CA PHE A 393 -15.71 12.05 28.43
C PHE A 393 -16.50 11.93 27.13
N GLY A 394 -16.50 10.73 26.54
CA GLY A 394 -17.14 10.47 25.25
C GLY A 394 -16.27 10.77 24.03
N ASP A 395 -15.13 11.46 24.19
CA ASP A 395 -14.18 11.64 23.08
C ASP A 395 -13.72 10.27 22.55
N GLU A 396 -13.65 10.16 21.23
CA GLU A 396 -13.24 8.94 20.53
C GLU A 396 -12.01 9.22 19.66
N ALA A 397 -11.08 8.28 19.66
CA ALA A 397 -9.96 8.24 18.72
C ALA A 397 -9.91 6.91 17.98
N VAL A 398 -9.62 6.96 16.68
CA VAL A 398 -9.24 5.80 15.87
C VAL A 398 -7.76 5.93 15.51
N ILE A 399 -6.94 5.04 16.07
CA ILE A 399 -5.48 5.07 15.92
C ILE A 399 -5.07 4.09 14.81
N ASN A 400 -4.36 4.60 13.80
CA ASN A 400 -3.67 3.83 12.78
C ASN A 400 -2.16 3.88 13.01
N ALA A 401 -1.60 2.80 13.56
CA ALA A 401 -0.15 2.66 13.78
C ALA A 401 0.59 2.02 12.58
N GLY A 402 0.02 2.10 11.38
CA GLY A 402 0.59 1.58 10.13
C GLY A 402 -0.06 0.29 9.59
N ALA A 403 -1.10 -0.21 10.26
CA ALA A 403 -1.84 -1.41 9.84
C ALA A 403 -2.85 -1.15 8.69
N ALA A 404 -3.16 0.12 8.42
CA ALA A 404 -3.99 0.55 7.30
C ALA A 404 -3.31 1.68 6.50
N PRO A 405 -3.76 1.98 5.27
CA PRO A 405 -3.34 3.18 4.53
C PRO A 405 -3.46 4.44 5.39
N PHE A 406 -2.50 5.34 5.22
CA PHE A 406 -2.53 6.66 5.86
C PHE A 406 -3.26 7.64 4.94
N LEU A 407 -3.83 8.69 5.54
CA LEU A 407 -4.40 9.80 4.80
C LEU A 407 -3.29 10.69 4.23
N PHE A 408 -2.21 10.92 4.99
CA PHE A 408 -1.02 11.61 4.51
C PHE A 408 -0.20 10.71 3.58
N ASP A 409 0.34 11.30 2.51
CA ASP A 409 1.26 10.63 1.57
C ASP A 409 2.67 10.45 2.20
N ILE A 410 2.76 9.54 3.16
CA ILE A 410 3.99 9.29 3.90
C ILE A 410 5.09 8.72 3.01
N GLU A 411 4.74 7.96 1.97
CA GLU A 411 5.68 7.49 0.95
C GLU A 411 6.28 8.66 0.16
N GLY A 412 5.45 9.59 -0.32
CA GLY A 412 5.91 10.82 -0.98
C GLY A 412 6.82 11.67 -0.08
N PHE A 413 6.48 11.80 1.20
CA PHE A 413 7.31 12.46 2.20
C PHE A 413 8.66 11.75 2.40
N CYS A 414 8.66 10.42 2.55
CA CYS A 414 9.89 9.66 2.69
C CYS A 414 10.77 9.73 1.42
N ALA A 415 10.19 9.82 0.23
CA ALA A 415 10.95 9.95 -1.02
C ALA A 415 11.59 11.33 -1.24
N SER A 416 11.02 12.40 -0.66
CA SER A 416 11.45 13.79 -0.86
C SER A 416 12.31 14.37 0.26
N SER A 417 12.30 13.72 1.44
CA SER A 417 12.92 14.21 2.68
C SER A 417 14.43 14.09 2.79
#